data_AF-A0A9E2VK62-F1
#
_entry.id   AF-A0A9E2VK62-F1
#
_cell.length_a   1.000
_cell.length_b   1.000
_cell.length_c   1.000
_cell.angle_alpha   90.00
_cell.angle_beta   90.00
_cell.angle_gamma   90.00
#
_symmetry.space_group_name_H-M   'P 1'
#
loop_
_entity.id
_entity.type
_entity.pdbx_description
1 polymer ?
#
loop_
_entity_poly.entity_id
_entity_poly.type
_entity_poly.pdbx_seq_one_letter_code
_entity_poly.pdbx_strand_id
1 'polypeptide(L)' 'QRREILIKDLDRGLLDFPALRGGKEVFLCWELDEDDIEFWHDLDSGYAGRERL' A
#
# COMPACT_ATOMS: atom_id res chain seq x y z
N GLN A 1 -12.64 -8.28 3.94
CA GLN A 1 -13.79 -7.45 3.48
C GLN A 1 -13.44 -6.81 2.13
N ARG A 2 -14.39 -6.18 1.43
CA ARG A 2 -14.01 -5.28 0.33
C ARG A 2 -13.52 -3.97 0.94
N ARG A 3 -12.21 -3.78 0.95
CA ARG A 3 -11.56 -2.50 1.26
C ARG A 3 -11.55 -1.63 0.01
N GLU A 4 -11.37 -0.33 0.19
CA GLU A 4 -11.25 0.66 -0.87
C GLU A 4 -9.77 1.03 -1.09
N ILE A 5 -9.46 1.68 -2.22
CA ILE A 5 -8.14 2.28 -2.45
C ILE A 5 -8.07 3.53 -1.58
N LEU A 6 -7.02 3.66 -0.77
CA LEU A 6 -6.86 4.79 0.15
C LEU A 6 -5.87 5.79 -0.42
N ILE A 7 -6.29 7.04 -0.56
CA ILE A 7 -5.39 8.16 -0.80
C ILE A 7 -4.77 8.54 0.56
N LYS A 8 -3.44 8.51 0.65
CA LYS A 8 -2.71 8.72 1.91
C LYS A 8 -2.10 10.11 2.01
N ASP A 9 -1.61 10.63 0.89
CA ASP A 9 -1.04 11.95 0.74
C ASP A 9 -1.25 12.39 -0.72
N LEU A 10 -1.97 13.49 -0.96
CA LEU A 10 -2.25 13.98 -2.31
C LEU A 10 -1.08 14.75 -2.92
N ASP A 11 -0.32 15.46 -2.08
CA ASP A 11 0.80 16.31 -2.54
C ASP A 11 2.01 15.45 -2.95
N ARG A 12 2.13 14.25 -2.37
CA ARG A 12 3.07 13.19 -2.77
C ARG A 12 2.53 12.20 -3.80
N GLY A 13 1.21 12.19 -4.04
CA GLY A 13 0.55 11.18 -4.87
C GLY A 13 0.62 9.75 -4.30
N LEU A 14 0.55 9.61 -2.97
CA LEU A 14 0.72 8.34 -2.26
C LEU A 14 -0.61 7.58 -2.11
N LEU A 15 -0.64 6.34 -2.59
CA LEU A 15 -1.82 5.46 -2.63
C LEU A 15 -1.56 4.10 -1.96
N ASP A 16 -2.54 3.62 -1.19
CA ASP A 16 -2.59 2.24 -0.68
C ASP A 16 -3.70 1.45 -1.40
N PHE A 17 -3.33 0.37 -2.11
CA PHE A 17 -4.25 -0.54 -2.79
C PHE A 17 -4.47 -1.83 -1.98
N PRO A 18 -5.71 -2.25 -1.67
CA PRO A 18 -5.95 -3.44 -0.88
C PRO A 18 -5.69 -4.73 -1.66
N ALA A 19 -4.89 -5.64 -1.09
CA ALA A 19 -4.48 -6.90 -1.72
C ALA A 19 -4.46 -8.08 -0.73
N LEU A 20 -4.13 -9.27 -1.25
CA LEU A 20 -3.92 -10.49 -0.48
C LEU A 20 -2.51 -11.04 -0.71
N ARG A 21 -1.69 -11.12 0.33
CA ARG A 21 -0.33 -11.70 0.30
C ARG A 21 -0.29 -12.87 1.29
N GLY A 22 0.04 -14.07 0.81
CA GLY A 22 0.04 -15.29 1.63
C GLY A 22 -1.31 -15.66 2.28
N GLY A 23 -2.43 -15.14 1.76
CA GLY A 23 -3.77 -15.29 2.35
C GLY A 23 -4.13 -14.25 3.43
N LYS A 24 -3.21 -13.32 3.76
CA LYS A 24 -3.46 -12.18 4.65
C LYS A 24 -3.89 -10.96 3.84
N GLU A 25 -4.87 -10.19 4.34
CA GLU A 25 -5.17 -8.86 3.80
C GLU A 25 -4.03 -7.89 4.11
N VAL A 26 -3.54 -7.18 3.09
CA VAL A 26 -2.44 -6.21 3.16
C VAL A 26 -2.77 -4.99 2.30
N PHE A 27 -1.99 -3.91 2.44
CA PHE A 27 -1.97 -2.82 1.47
C PHE A 27 -0.70 -2.89 0.62
N LEU A 28 -0.85 -2.73 -0.69
CA LEU A 28 0.23 -2.40 -1.61
C LEU A 28 0.39 -0.88 -1.62
N CYS A 29 1.62 -0.38 -1.53
CA CYS A 29 1.90 1.04 -1.42
C CYS A 29 2.60 1.50 -2.70
N TRP A 30 2.15 2.63 -3.26
CA TRP A 30 2.70 3.25 -4.47
C TRP A 30 2.73 4.77 -4.33
N GLU A 31 3.84 5.38 -4.73
CA GLU A 31 4.03 6.82 -4.78
C GLU A 31 4.28 7.31 -6.22
N LEU A 32 3.95 8.57 -6.53
CA LEU A 32 3.93 9.10 -7.90
C LEU A 32 5.30 9.06 -8.63
N ASP A 33 6.40 9.01 -7.89
CA ASP A 33 7.77 8.88 -8.41
C ASP A 33 8.19 7.41 -8.68
N GLU A 34 7.31 6.42 -8.45
CA GLU A 34 7.57 4.99 -8.68
C GLU A 34 6.93 4.50 -10.00
N ASP A 35 7.71 3.89 -10.91
CA ASP A 35 7.20 3.36 -12.19
C ASP A 35 6.16 2.22 -12.02
N ASP A 36 6.24 1.49 -10.91
CA ASP A 36 5.45 0.29 -10.62
C ASP A 36 5.28 0.13 -9.09
N ILE A 37 4.40 -0.76 -8.65
CA ILE A 37 4.23 -1.03 -7.21
C ILE A 37 5.46 -1.80 -6.68
N GLU A 38 6.28 -1.16 -5.85
CA GLU A 38 7.46 -1.79 -5.23
C GLU A 38 7.24 -2.31 -3.79
N PHE A 39 6.27 -1.74 -3.07
CA PHE A 39 6.13 -1.92 -1.62
C PHE A 39 4.76 -2.47 -1.20
N TRP A 40 4.74 -3.09 -0.03
CA TRP A 40 3.51 -3.46 0.68
C TRP A 40 3.69 -3.25 2.19
N HIS A 41 2.59 -3.14 2.93
CA HIS A 41 2.61 -3.15 4.39
C HIS A 41 1.38 -3.86 4.97
N ASP A 42 1.52 -4.32 6.20
CA ASP A 42 0.42 -4.81 7.01
C ASP A 42 -0.59 -3.69 7.32
N LEU A 43 -1.86 -4.08 7.46
CA LEU A 43 -2.99 -3.17 7.70
C LEU A 43 -2.78 -2.25 8.91
N ASP A 44 -2.16 -2.77 9.96
CA ASP A 44 -1.96 -2.10 11.25
C ASP A 44 -0.58 -1.39 11.36
N SER A 45 0.35 -1.69 10.44
CA SER A 45 1.74 -1.18 10.48
C SER A 45 1.93 0.16 9.76
N GLY A 46 1.10 0.44 8.75
CA GLY A 46 1.20 1.63 7.89
C GLY A 46 2.55 1.76 7.15
N TYR A 47 2.81 2.92 6.55
CA TYR A 47 4.05 3.19 5.80
C TYR A 47 5.33 3.08 6.65
N ALA A 48 5.26 3.08 7.99
CA ALA A 48 6.44 2.85 8.84
C ALA A 48 6.93 1.40 8.78
N GLY A 49 6.04 0.44 8.54
CA GLY A 49 6.34 -0.98 8.44
C GLY A 49 6.09 -1.54 7.03
N ARG A 50 6.68 -0.89 6.01
CA ARG A 50 6.69 -1.46 4.64
C ARG A 50 7.79 -2.49 4.49
N GLU A 51 7.49 -3.46 3.65
CA GLU A 51 8.44 -4.40 3.09
C GLU A 51 8.41 -4.26 1.56
N ARG A 52 9.51 -4.60 0.89
CA ARG A 52 9.51 -4.74 -0.58
C ARG A 52 8.71 -5.99 -0.97
N LEU A 53 8.14 -6.00 -2.17
CA LEU A 53 7.34 -7.12 -2.69
C LEU A 53 8.16 -8.39 -2.96
#